data_AF-A0A165GWJ9-F1
#
_entry.id   AF-A0A165GWJ9-F1
#
_cell.length_a   1.000
_cell.length_b   1.000
_cell.length_c   1.000
_cell.angle_alpha   90.00
_cell.angle_beta   90.00
_cell.angle_gamma   90.00
#
_symmetry.space_group_name_H-M   'P 1'
#
loop_
_entity.id
_entity.type
_entity.pdbx_description
1 polymer ?
#
loop_
_entity_poly.entity_id
_entity_poly.type
_entity_poly.pdbx_seq_one_letter_code
_entity_poly.pdbx_strand_id
1 'polypeptide(L)' 'FPDLSQMALDYLAIQGSATAVEHVWSSASNTDTRNRNRLSPARFEALQFLKAGY' A
#
# COMPACT_ATOMS: atom_id res chain seq x y z
N PHE A 1 -0.41 29.31 13.94
CA PHE A 1 -0.23 28.22 14.92
C PHE A 1 0.63 27.11 14.30
N PRO A 2 1.95 27.28 14.27
CA PRO A 2 2.85 26.33 13.58
C PRO A 2 2.74 24.90 14.14
N ASP A 3 2.65 24.75 15.46
CA ASP A 3 2.57 23.43 16.10
C ASP A 3 1.23 22.72 15.84
N LEU A 4 0.11 23.46 15.93
CA LEU A 4 -1.21 22.91 15.62
C LEU A 4 -1.36 22.53 14.15
N SER A 5 -0.77 23.32 13.23
CA SER A 5 -0.76 22.96 11.82
C SER A 5 0.04 21.69 11.54
N GLN A 6 1.17 21.49 12.24
CA GLN A 6 1.96 20.27 12.10
C GLN A 6 1.19 19.05 12.61
N MET A 7 0.57 19.16 13.80
CA MET A 7 -0.27 18.08 14.34
C MET A 7 -1.44 17.75 13.42
N ALA A 8 -2.11 18.76 12.86
CA ALA A 8 -3.23 18.55 11.96
C ALA A 8 -2.80 17.79 10.69
N LEU A 9 -1.62 18.08 10.14
CA LEU A 9 -1.10 17.33 8.99
C LEU A 9 -0.84 15.87 9.33
N ASP A 10 -0.25 15.59 10.49
CA ASP A 10 0.04 14.22 10.92
C ASP A 10 -1.26 13.40 11.11
N TYR A 11 -2.29 13.99 11.74
CA TYR A 11 -3.57 13.31 11.96
C TYR A 11 -4.42 13.16 10.71
N LEU A 12 -4.50 14.20 9.87
CA LEU A 12 -5.30 14.17 8.65
C LEU A 12 -4.71 13.25 7.57
N ALA A 13 -3.41 12.96 7.64
CA ALA A 13 -2.76 11.99 6.75
C ALA A 13 -3.13 10.53 7.09
N ILE A 14 -3.67 10.25 8.28
CA ILE A 14 -4.07 8.89 8.67
C ILE A 14 -5.34 8.52 7.90
N GLN A 15 -5.21 7.54 7.03
CA GLN A 15 -6.32 6.98 6.28
C GLN A 15 -7.36 6.38 7.24
N GLY A 16 -8.60 6.89 7.21
CA GLY A 16 -9.70 6.42 8.07
C GLY A 16 -10.33 5.08 7.63
N SER A 17 -9.88 4.50 6.51
CA SER A 17 -10.39 3.24 5.97
C SER A 17 -9.27 2.35 5.43
N ALA A 18 -9.54 1.05 5.31
CA ALA A 18 -8.61 0.10 4.69
C ALA A 18 -8.60 0.16 3.15
N THR A 19 -9.42 1.03 2.53
CA THR A 19 -9.72 1.00 1.08
C THR A 19 -8.48 1.16 0.20
N ALA A 20 -7.51 1.99 0.61
CA ALA A 20 -6.25 2.15 -0.13
C ALA A 20 -5.46 0.83 -0.20
N VAL A 21 -5.44 0.09 0.91
CA VAL A 21 -4.75 -1.18 1.04
C VAL A 21 -5.52 -2.29 0.31
N GLU A 22 -6.85 -2.31 0.41
CA GLU A 22 -7.72 -3.25 -0.32
C GLU A 22 -7.56 -3.17 -1.85
N HIS A 23 -7.39 -1.96 -2.39
CA HIS A 23 -7.15 -1.77 -3.82
C HIS A 23 -5.81 -2.38 -4.25
N VAL A 24 -4.75 -2.15 -3.46
CA VAL A 24 -3.44 -2.77 -3.67
C VAL A 24 -3.57 -4.30 -3.68
N TRP A 25 -4.21 -4.88 -2.67
CA TRP A 25 -4.39 -6.35 -2.57
C TRP A 25 -5.24 -6.94 -3.70
N SER A 26 -6.33 -6.29 -4.07
CA SER A 26 -7.18 -6.72 -5.18
C SER A 26 -6.37 -6.80 -6.47
N SER A 27 -5.53 -5.80 -6.70
CA SER A 27 -4.65 -5.71 -7.86
C SER A 27 -3.44 -6.65 -7.79
N ALA A 28 -3.05 -7.09 -6.58
CA ALA A 28 -1.94 -8.00 -6.32
C ALA A 28 -2.32 -9.48 -6.51
N SER A 29 -3.62 -9.80 -6.51
CA SER A 29 -4.15 -11.17 -6.62
C SER A 29 -3.56 -11.97 -7.79
N ASN A 30 -3.30 -11.31 -8.93
CA ASN A 30 -2.67 -11.92 -10.09
C ASN A 30 -1.23 -12.36 -9.82
N THR A 31 -0.47 -11.52 -9.10
CA THR A 31 0.94 -11.73 -8.75
C THR A 31 1.15 -12.53 -7.47
N ASP A 32 0.09 -12.74 -6.69
CA ASP A 32 0.12 -13.48 -5.44
C ASP A 32 -0.02 -14.99 -5.71
N THR A 33 -1.22 -15.44 -6.08
CA THR A 33 -1.54 -16.87 -6.23
C THR A 33 -2.09 -17.25 -7.60
N ARG A 34 -2.76 -16.33 -8.31
CA ARG A 34 -3.53 -16.66 -9.52
C ARG A 34 -2.65 -17.17 -10.67
N ASN A 35 -1.50 -16.55 -10.88
CA ASN A 35 -0.62 -16.88 -12.01
C ASN A 35 0.47 -17.91 -11.67
N ARG A 36 0.48 -18.47 -10.45
CA ARG A 36 1.51 -19.44 -9.97
C ARG A 36 2.94 -19.00 -10.30
N ASN A 37 3.19 -17.71 -10.17
CA ASN A 37 4.39 -17.03 -10.64
C ASN A 37 5.64 -17.25 -9.75
N ARG A 38 5.55 -18.18 -8.77
CA ARG A 38 6.64 -18.65 -7.90
C ARG A 38 7.49 -17.53 -7.31
N LEU A 39 6.87 -16.38 -7.02
CA LEU A 39 7.54 -15.28 -6.36
C LEU A 39 7.78 -15.68 -4.90
N SER A 40 9.01 -15.50 -4.43
CA SER A 40 9.29 -15.53 -3.00
C SER A 40 8.57 -14.36 -2.32
N PRO A 41 8.11 -14.49 -1.06
CA PRO A 41 7.41 -13.43 -0.34
C PRO A 41 8.10 -12.06 -0.43
N ALA A 42 9.43 -12.00 -0.24
CA ALA A 42 10.20 -10.77 -0.33
C ALA A 42 10.16 -10.09 -1.72
N ARG A 43 10.11 -10.87 -2.81
CA ARG A 43 10.01 -10.34 -4.17
C ARG A 43 8.60 -9.87 -4.49
N PHE A 44 7.61 -10.56 -3.97
CA PHE A 44 6.21 -10.16 -4.09
C PHE A 44 5.96 -8.83 -3.37
N GLU A 45 6.48 -8.66 -2.15
CA GLU A 45 6.41 -7.41 -1.39
C GLU A 45 7.08 -6.25 -2.12
N ALA A 46 8.34 -6.43 -2.56
CA ALA A 46 9.07 -5.42 -3.33
C ALA A 46 8.31 -5.00 -4.61
N LEU A 47 7.62 -5.94 -5.26
CA LEU A 47 6.82 -5.67 -6.45
C LEU A 47 5.57 -4.83 -6.13
N GLN A 48 4.93 -5.02 -4.98
CA GLN A 48 3.80 -4.16 -4.59
C GLN A 48 4.24 -2.72 -4.32
N PHE A 49 5.39 -2.51 -3.69
CA PHE A 49 5.95 -1.16 -3.49
C PHE A 49 6.38 -0.51 -4.82
N LEU A 50 7.02 -1.27 -5.71
CA LEU A 50 7.38 -0.79 -7.04
C LEU A 50 6.14 -0.36 -7.82
N LYS A 51 5.06 -1.15 -7.76
CA LYS A 51 3.79 -0.84 -8.41
C LYS A 51 3.08 0.37 -7.82
N ALA A 52 3.16 0.57 -6.50
CA ALA A 52 2.52 1.72 -5.86
C ALA A 52 3.22 3.06 -6.19
N GLY A 53 4.49 3.02 -6.57
CA GLY A 53 5.28 4.21 -6.92
C GLY A 53 5.27 4.61 -8.40
N TYR A 54 4.66 3.82 -9.29
CA TYR A 54 4.53 4.08 -10.73
C TYR A 54 3.06 4.27 -11.11
#